data_AF-A0A5R2MT11-F1
#
_entry.id   AF-A0A5R2MT11-F1
#
_cell.length_a   1.000
_cell.length_b   1.000
_cell.length_c   1.000
_cell.angle_alpha   90.00
_cell.angle_beta   90.00
_cell.angle_gamma   90.00
#
_symmetry.space_group_name_H-M   'P 1'
#
loop_
_entity.id
_entity.type
_entity.pdbx_description
1 polymer ?
#
loop_
_entity_poly.entity_id
_entity_poly.type
_entity_poly.pdbx_seq_one_letter_code
_entity_poly.pdbx_strand_id
1 'polypeptide(L)'
;IVTEGIHDRFVGALKERMEKLVIGDALDAQTQIGPVVDATQLKQDEDYIAIGVREGATLAFGGERLDRKTPGFYLKPALLTEATNAMRSSREEIFG
;
A
#
# COMPACT_ATOMS: atom_id res chain seq x y z
N ILE A 1 -0.84 -10.69 -10.34
CA ILE A 1 -0.06 -11.17 -11.51
C ILE A 1 -0.58 -10.45 -12.74
N VAL A 2 0.31 -9.86 -13.54
CA VAL A 2 -0.02 -9.09 -14.76
C VAL A 2 0.82 -9.63 -15.91
N THR A 3 0.26 -9.71 -17.12
CA THR A 3 1.00 -10.16 -18.31
C THR A 3 2.08 -9.15 -18.71
N GLU A 4 3.28 -9.65 -19.03
CA GLU A 4 4.48 -8.86 -19.36
C GLU A 4 4.21 -7.72 -20.36
N GLY A 5 3.56 -8.02 -21.49
CA GLY A 5 3.31 -7.04 -22.56
C GLY A 5 2.42 -5.84 -22.19
N ILE A 6 1.79 -5.84 -21.01
CA ILE A 6 1.01 -4.70 -20.50
C ILE A 6 1.47 -4.24 -19.12
N HIS A 7 2.54 -4.83 -18.57
CA HIS A 7 2.96 -4.63 -17.18
C HIS A 7 3.12 -3.15 -16.84
N ASP A 8 4.00 -2.45 -17.56
CA ASP A 8 4.34 -1.06 -17.24
C ASP A 8 3.16 -0.11 -17.44
N ARG A 9 2.36 -0.34 -18.49
CA ARG A 9 1.13 0.42 -18.73
C ARG A 9 0.12 0.23 -17.61
N PHE A 10 -0.03 -1.01 -17.12
CA PHE A 10 -0.93 -1.32 -16.03
C PHE A 10 -0.45 -0.71 -14.71
N VAL A 11 0.84 -0.84 -14.38
CA VAL A 11 1.44 -0.24 -13.19
C VAL A 11 1.26 1.29 -13.20
N GLY A 12 1.51 1.95 -14.33
CA GLY A 12 1.29 3.39 -14.48
C GLY A 12 -0.18 3.78 -14.23
N ALA A 13 -1.13 3.11 -14.89
CA ALA A 13 -2.55 3.39 -14.70
C ALA A 13 -3.03 3.11 -13.26
N LEU A 14 -2.50 2.07 -12.62
CA LEU A 14 -2.82 1.75 -11.23
C LEU A 14 -2.30 2.85 -10.29
N LYS A 15 -1.07 3.31 -10.48
CA LYS A 15 -0.50 4.42 -9.72
C LYS A 15 -1.35 5.69 -9.83
N GLU A 16 -1.73 6.09 -11.05
CA GLU A 16 -2.61 7.25 -11.27
C GLU A 16 -3.97 7.10 -10.58
N ARG A 17 -4.51 5.88 -10.50
CA ARG A 17 -5.77 5.62 -9.80
C ARG A 17 -5.60 5.70 -8.29
N MET A 18 -4.48 5.19 -7.77
CA MET A 18 -4.15 5.21 -6.34
C MET A 18 -3.88 6.63 -5.83
N GLU A 19 -3.24 7.47 -6.63
CA GLU A 19 -3.00 8.90 -6.32
C GLU A 19 -4.29 9.68 -6.06
N LYS A 20 -5.40 9.27 -6.67
CA LYS A 20 -6.71 9.93 -6.56
C LYS A 20 -7.55 9.42 -5.39
N LEU A 21 -7.06 8.45 -4.61
CA LEU A 21 -7.80 7.90 -3.48
C LEU A 21 -7.85 8.90 -2.33
N VAL A 22 -9.03 9.08 -1.75
CA VAL A 22 -9.22 9.91 -0.55
C VAL A 22 -9.05 9.05 0.69
N ILE A 23 -7.94 9.26 1.41
CA ILE A 23 -7.65 8.61 2.70
C ILE A 23 -7.98 9.56 3.84
N GLY A 24 -8.90 9.19 4.71
CA GLY A 24 -9.46 10.09 5.71
C GLY A 24 -10.32 9.41 6.76
N ASP A 25 -11.01 10.23 7.55
CA ASP A 25 -11.91 9.78 8.63
C ASP A 25 -12.98 8.83 8.08
N ALA A 26 -13.17 7.68 8.73
CA ALA A 26 -14.12 6.66 8.29
C ALA A 26 -15.59 7.14 8.32
N LEU A 27 -15.89 8.22 9.06
CA LEU A 27 -17.22 8.82 9.09
C LEU A 27 -17.45 9.89 8.02
N ASP A 28 -16.41 10.29 7.28
CA ASP A 28 -16.54 11.22 6.16
C ASP A 28 -17.02 10.48 4.91
N ALA A 29 -18.12 10.96 4.32
CA ALA A 29 -18.73 10.38 3.12
C ALA A 29 -17.83 10.46 1.88
N GLN A 30 -16.79 11.30 1.87
CA GLN A 30 -15.80 11.39 0.79
C GLN A 30 -14.64 10.42 0.97
N THR A 31 -14.46 9.84 2.16
CA THR A 31 -13.38 8.90 2.44
C THR A 31 -13.60 7.60 1.66
N GLN A 32 -12.55 7.15 0.99
CA GLN A 32 -12.51 5.88 0.29
C GLN A 32 -11.71 4.82 1.06
N ILE A 33 -10.74 5.25 1.86
CA ILE A 33 -9.90 4.39 2.69
C ILE A 33 -9.79 4.99 4.09
N GLY A 34 -10.27 4.24 5.08
CA GLY A 34 -10.22 4.60 6.50
C GLY A 34 -8.86 4.28 7.13
N PRO A 35 -8.75 4.45 8.47
CA PRO A 35 -7.54 4.05 9.19
C PRO A 35 -7.43 2.53 9.29
N VAL A 36 -6.20 2.07 9.47
CA VAL A 36 -5.87 0.74 9.97
C VAL A 36 -6.41 0.58 11.41
N VAL A 37 -6.71 -0.65 11.81
CA VAL A 37 -7.42 -0.95 13.07
C VAL A 37 -6.69 -0.44 14.31
N ASP A 38 -5.36 -0.60 14.38
CA ASP A 38 -4.55 -0.16 15.51
C ASP A 38 -3.07 0.11 15.11
N ALA A 39 -2.27 0.55 16.10
CA ALA A 39 -0.85 0.83 15.92
C ALA A 39 -0.01 -0.42 15.61
N THR A 40 -0.43 -1.59 16.09
CA THR A 40 0.29 -2.85 15.91
C THR A 40 0.16 -3.29 14.46
N GLN A 41 -1.05 -3.26 13.91
CA GLN A 41 -1.29 -3.58 12.51
C GLN A 41 -0.63 -2.56 11.58
N LEU A 42 -0.72 -1.25 11.88
CA LEU A 42 -0.03 -0.23 11.07
C LEU A 42 1.49 -0.49 11.01
N LYS A 43 2.10 -0.82 12.15
CA LYS A 43 3.52 -1.17 12.19
C LYS A 43 3.82 -2.45 11.40
N GLN A 44 2.94 -3.44 11.46
CA GLN A 44 3.08 -4.67 10.66
C GLN A 44 3.07 -4.35 9.17
N ASP A 45 2.14 -3.51 8.70
CA ASP A 45 2.07 -3.09 7.30
C ASP A 45 3.37 -2.38 6.87
N GLU A 46 3.86 -1.43 7.68
CA GLU A 46 5.13 -0.73 7.46
C GLU A 46 6.33 -1.70 7.39
N ASP A 47 6.38 -2.68 8.31
CA ASP A 47 7.44 -3.68 8.36
C ASP A 47 7.43 -4.57 7.10
N TYR A 48 6.25 -4.98 6.60
CA TYR A 48 6.13 -5.79 5.38
C TYR A 48 6.49 -5.02 4.11
N ILE A 49 6.15 -3.73 4.04
CA ILE A 49 6.62 -2.86 2.95
C ILE A 49 8.15 -2.81 2.96
N ALA A 50 8.76 -2.60 4.14
CA ALA A 50 10.20 -2.57 4.28
C ALA A 50 10.88 -3.93 4.00
N ILE A 51 10.22 -5.06 4.33
CA ILE A 51 10.70 -6.41 3.94
C ILE A 51 10.70 -6.54 2.43
N GLY A 52 9.60 -6.20 1.75
CA GLY A 52 9.50 -6.28 0.29
C GLY A 52 10.61 -5.51 -0.41
N VAL A 53 10.87 -4.27 0.02
CA VAL A 53 11.96 -3.45 -0.53
C VAL A 53 13.33 -4.07 -0.25
N ARG A 54 13.57 -4.60 0.95
CA ARG A 54 14.84 -5.29 1.28
C ARG A 54 15.07 -6.56 0.47
N GLU A 55 13.99 -7.25 0.09
CA GLU A 55 14.05 -8.46 -0.74
C GLU A 55 14.17 -8.16 -2.23
N GLY A 56 14.14 -6.89 -2.63
CA GLY A 56 14.40 -6.43 -4.00
C GLY A 56 13.15 -5.96 -4.75
N ALA A 57 11.98 -5.91 -4.12
CA ALA A 57 10.81 -5.27 -4.72
C ALA A 57 11.02 -3.74 -4.81
N THR A 58 10.33 -3.11 -5.75
CA THR A 58 10.30 -1.66 -5.90
C THR A 58 9.03 -1.10 -5.27
N LEU A 59 9.16 -0.15 -4.34
CA LEU A 59 8.02 0.63 -3.85
C LEU A 59 7.65 1.70 -4.89
N ALA A 60 6.78 1.34 -5.83
CA ALA A 60 6.39 2.17 -6.96
C ALA A 60 5.46 3.35 -6.56
N PHE A 61 4.73 3.18 -5.45
CA PHE A 61 3.84 4.19 -4.91
C PHE A 61 3.54 3.98 -3.42
N GLY A 62 3.43 5.07 -2.67
CA GLY A 62 2.78 5.12 -1.36
C GLY A 62 3.55 4.41 -0.25
N GLY A 63 2.82 3.80 0.68
CA GLY A 63 3.40 3.13 1.85
C GLY A 63 3.85 4.06 2.97
N GLU A 64 3.57 5.36 2.87
CA GLU A 64 3.88 6.31 3.92
C GLU A 64 2.73 6.42 4.94
N ARG A 65 3.09 6.52 6.22
CA ARG A 65 2.14 6.91 7.26
C ARG A 65 1.61 8.31 7.01
N LEU A 66 0.33 8.51 7.34
CA LEU A 66 -0.38 9.75 7.09
C LEU A 66 -0.88 10.36 8.39
N ASP A 67 -0.54 11.62 8.61
CA ASP A 67 -1.20 12.43 9.63
C ASP A 67 -2.49 13.04 9.05
N ARG A 68 -3.57 12.98 9.83
CA ARG A 68 -4.89 13.49 9.46
C ARG A 68 -5.46 14.34 10.59
N LYS A 69 -6.47 15.15 10.24
CA LYS A 69 -7.15 16.03 11.20
C LYS A 69 -7.78 15.24 12.35
N THR A 70 -8.45 14.14 12.03
CA THR A 70 -8.92 13.17 13.02
C THR A 70 -7.78 12.20 13.31
N PRO A 71 -7.35 12.01 14.57
CA PRO A 71 -6.32 11.03 14.92
C PRO A 71 -6.72 9.61 14.50
N GLY A 72 -5.76 8.82 14.06
CA GLY A 72 -5.96 7.44 13.62
C GLY A 72 -4.70 6.85 13.00
N PHE A 73 -4.75 5.57 12.66
CA PHE A 73 -3.63 4.82 12.10
C PHE A 73 -3.71 4.79 10.58
N TYR A 74 -3.46 5.92 9.93
CA TYR A 74 -3.62 6.01 8.48
C TYR A 74 -2.33 5.62 7.75
N LEU A 75 -2.47 4.72 6.78
CA LEU A 75 -1.43 4.34 5.84
C LEU A 75 -1.85 4.74 4.43
N LYS A 76 -0.92 5.32 3.67
CA LYS A 76 -1.15 5.53 2.23
C LYS A 76 -1.03 4.18 1.51
N PRO A 77 -1.94 3.84 0.58
CA PRO A 77 -1.88 2.57 -0.15
C PRO A 77 -0.51 2.35 -0.78
N ALA A 78 0.06 1.17 -0.59
CA ALA A 78 1.39 0.82 -1.09
C ALA A 78 1.31 -0.03 -2.36
N LEU A 79 2.17 0.25 -3.34
CA LEU A 79 2.34 -0.60 -4.53
C LEU A 79 3.78 -1.09 -4.61
N LEU A 80 3.98 -2.37 -4.34
CA LEU A 80 5.25 -3.06 -4.59
C LEU A 80 5.22 -3.70 -5.99
N THR A 81 6.19 -3.34 -6.83
CA THR A 81 6.42 -3.94 -8.17
C THR A 81 7.76 -4.68 -8.18
N GLU A 82 8.09 -5.35 -9.30
CA GLU A 82 9.28 -6.20 -9.40
C GLU A 82 9.36 -7.30 -8.31
N ALA A 83 8.21 -7.65 -7.73
CA ALA A 83 8.11 -8.68 -6.72
C ALA A 83 8.22 -10.06 -7.35
N THR A 84 9.01 -10.94 -6.74
CA THR A 84 9.07 -12.35 -7.12
C THR A 84 8.29 -13.19 -6.13
N ASN A 85 7.84 -14.35 -6.58
CA ASN A 85 7.05 -15.27 -5.76
C ASN A 85 7.84 -15.91 -4.60
N ALA A 86 9.15 -15.67 -4.52
CA ALA A 86 10.01 -16.10 -3.41
C ALA A 86 10.01 -15.08 -2.26
N MET A 87 9.59 -13.83 -2.51
CA MET A 87 9.56 -12.78 -1.50
C MET A 87 8.46 -13.02 -0.47
N ARG A 88 8.72 -12.68 0.79
CA ARG A 88 7.77 -12.84 1.89
C ARG A 88 6.48 -12.06 1.66
N SER A 89 6.58 -10.85 1.09
CA SER A 89 5.41 -10.04 0.70
C SER A 89 4.49 -10.71 -0.34
N SER A 90 4.97 -11.74 -1.04
CA SER A 90 4.21 -12.54 -2.02
C SER A 90 3.79 -13.92 -1.49
N ARG A 91 4.13 -14.26 -0.25
CA ARG A 91 3.94 -15.58 0.36
C ARG A 91 3.16 -15.52 1.68
N GLU A 92 3.30 -14.42 2.41
CA GLU A 92 2.66 -14.16 3.69
C GLU A 92 1.53 -13.15 3.51
N GLU A 93 0.51 -13.25 4.35
CA GLU A 93 -0.61 -12.31 4.35
C GLU A 93 -0.22 -11.05 5.14
N ILE A 94 -0.39 -9.88 4.52
CA ILE A 94 -0.02 -8.58 5.13
C ILE A 94 -1.18 -7.98 5.95
N PHE A 95 -2.44 -8.15 5.50
CA PHE A 95 -3.64 -7.52 6.07
C PHE A 95 -3.70 -5.97 6.00
N GLY A 96 -2.97 -5.37 5.05
CA GLY A 96 -2.99 -3.93 4.76
C GLY A 96 -4.03 -3.47 3.75
#